data_AF-A0A9R0Y355-F1
#
_entry.id   AF-A0A9R0Y355-F1
#
_cell.length_a   1.000
_cell.length_b   1.000
_cell.length_c   1.000
_cell.angle_alpha   90.00
_cell.angle_beta   90.00
_cell.angle_gamma   90.00
#
_symmetry.space_group_name_H-M   'P 1'
#
loop_
_entity.id
_entity.type
_entity.pdbx_description
1 polymer ?
#
loop_
_entity_poly.entity_id
_entity_poly.type
_entity_poly.pdbx_seq_one_letter_code
_entity_poly.pdbx_strand_id
1 'polypeptide(L)'
;MEEKPAIGLGSLVSSLRVVYKSGRTKDLSWRRSQLKGLIRLLTEKEEEIFDALHDDLGKHRTESFRDEVGVLVKSIKHTLQNLEKWAAPEKASPCQSSWLTNVIGLLHDFLFLSV
;
A
#
# COMPACT_ATOMS: atom_id res chain seq x y z
N MET A 1 26.48 20.31 14.88
CA MET A 1 26.01 18.95 14.60
C MET A 1 25.11 18.55 15.74
N GLU A 2 23.81 18.70 15.55
CA GLU A 2 22.81 18.44 16.60
C GLU A 2 22.61 16.92 16.71
N GLU A 3 23.02 16.35 17.84
CA GLU A 3 22.99 14.91 18.06
C GLU A 3 21.52 14.47 18.23
N LYS A 4 21.02 13.77 17.21
CA LYS A 4 19.65 13.26 17.15
C LYS A 4 19.46 12.25 18.29
N PRO A 5 18.45 12.39 19.16
CA PRO A 5 18.29 11.50 20.31
C PRO A 5 18.17 10.06 19.81
N ALA A 6 19.01 9.17 20.34
CA ALA A 6 19.06 7.77 19.97
C ALA A 6 17.79 7.06 20.46
N ILE A 7 16.73 7.11 19.65
CA ILE A 7 15.53 6.29 19.87
C ILE A 7 15.96 4.84 19.71
N GLY A 8 15.90 4.06 20.80
CA GLY A 8 16.22 2.64 20.74
C GLY A 8 15.34 1.91 19.71
N LEU A 9 15.94 1.04 18.90
CA LEU A 9 15.23 0.34 17.81
C LEU A 9 13.95 -0.36 18.32
N GLY A 10 14.01 -0.99 19.49
CA GLY A 10 12.87 -1.66 20.10
C GLY A 10 11.73 -0.71 20.48
N SER A 11 12.04 0.50 20.97
CA SER A 11 11.01 1.48 21.31
C SER A 11 10.39 2.09 20.06
N LEU A 12 11.19 2.41 19.03
CA LEU A 12 10.69 2.89 17.73
C LEU A 12 9.69 1.90 17.10
N VAL A 13 10.08 0.63 17.00
CA VAL A 13 9.22 -0.42 16.43
C VAL A 13 7.93 -0.58 17.24
N SER A 14 8.03 -0.53 18.56
CA SER A 14 6.86 -0.61 19.43
C SER A 14 5.88 0.55 19.19
N SER A 15 6.38 1.78 19.08
CA SER A 15 5.56 2.97 18.78
C SER A 15 4.87 2.88 17.42
N LEU A 16 5.58 2.42 16.37
CA LEU A 16 4.98 2.22 15.05
C LEU A 16 3.87 1.15 15.07
N ARG A 17 4.08 0.06 15.82
CA ARG A 17 3.05 -0.98 15.99
C ARG A 17 1.81 -0.45 16.71
N VAL A 18 1.96 0.41 17.71
CA VAL A 18 0.84 1.06 18.40
C VAL A 18 0.01 1.89 17.40
N VAL A 19 0.66 2.71 16.58
CA VAL A 19 0.02 3.51 15.53
C VAL A 19 -0.72 2.65 14.50
N TYR A 20 -0.13 1.54 14.08
CA TYR A 20 -0.78 0.64 13.14
C TYR A 20 -2.01 -0.04 13.77
N LYS A 21 -1.86 -0.55 14.99
CA LYS A 21 -2.93 -1.23 15.75
C LYS A 21 -4.10 -0.30 16.09
N SER A 22 -3.87 1.00 16.23
CA SER A 22 -4.96 1.98 16.44
C SER A 22 -5.87 2.14 15.23
N GLY A 23 -5.51 1.57 14.07
CA GLY A 23 -6.30 1.66 12.84
C GLY A 23 -6.12 2.97 12.09
N ARG A 24 -5.32 3.93 12.60
CA ARG A 24 -5.06 5.22 11.96
C ARG A 24 -4.61 5.07 10.49
N THR A 25 -3.80 4.06 10.20
CA THR A 25 -3.27 3.83 8.84
C THR A 25 -4.30 3.21 7.88
N LYS A 26 -5.45 2.74 8.39
CA LYS A 26 -6.54 2.23 7.55
C LYS A 26 -7.31 3.36 6.88
N ASP A 27 -7.39 4.52 7.52
CA ASP A 27 -8.11 5.68 6.98
C ASP A 27 -7.48 6.17 5.65
N LEU A 28 -8.34 6.38 4.65
CA LEU A 28 -7.89 6.78 3.31
C LEU A 28 -7.40 8.22 3.27
N SER A 29 -7.98 9.11 4.08
CA SER A 29 -7.53 10.51 4.14
C SER A 29 -6.13 10.60 4.74
N TRP A 30 -5.82 9.76 5.73
CA TRP A 30 -4.49 9.62 6.30
C TRP A 30 -3.49 9.12 5.26
N ARG A 31 -3.79 8.04 4.53
CA ARG A 31 -2.89 7.55 3.46
C ARG A 31 -2.64 8.62 2.39
N ARG A 32 -3.69 9.32 1.98
CA ARG A 32 -3.59 10.43 1.01
C ARG A 32 -2.69 11.55 1.53
N SER A 33 -2.78 11.91 2.81
CA SER A 33 -1.93 12.94 3.40
C SER A 33 -0.45 12.52 3.43
N GLN A 34 -0.16 11.25 3.73
CA GLN A 34 1.21 10.73 3.70
C GLN A 34 1.79 10.74 2.28
N LEU A 35 1.02 10.32 1.27
CA LEU A 35 1.45 10.35 -0.13
C LEU A 35 1.72 11.78 -0.61
N LYS A 36 0.87 12.75 -0.24
CA LYS A 36 1.14 14.17 -0.50
C LYS A 36 2.39 14.67 0.25
N GLY A 37 2.62 14.18 1.46
CA GLY A 37 3.83 14.44 2.23
C GLY A 37 5.09 13.93 1.53
N LEU A 38 5.04 12.77 0.87
CA LEU A 38 6.15 12.25 0.07
C LEU A 38 6.42 13.11 -1.16
N ILE A 39 5.39 13.56 -1.87
CA ILE A 39 5.57 14.52 -2.98
C ILE A 39 6.25 15.78 -2.46
N ARG A 40 5.77 16.33 -1.34
CA ARG A 40 6.37 17.52 -0.74
C ARG A 40 7.83 17.30 -0.37
N LEU A 41 8.16 16.18 0.28
CA LEU A 41 9.54 15.82 0.61
C LEU A 41 10.42 15.80 -0.64
N LEU A 42 9.98 15.10 -1.69
CA LEU A 42 10.75 14.96 -2.92
C LEU A 42 10.95 16.29 -3.65
N THR A 43 9.97 17.19 -3.61
CA THR A 43 10.06 18.51 -4.25
C THR A 43 10.86 19.52 -3.42
N GLU A 44 10.65 19.58 -2.10
CA GLU A 44 11.33 20.53 -1.23
C GLU A 44 12.80 20.16 -0.99
N LYS A 45 13.13 18.86 -1.08
CA LYS A 45 14.48 18.32 -0.83
C LYS A 45 15.17 17.80 -2.09
N GLU A 46 14.70 18.22 -3.27
CA GLU A 46 15.21 17.72 -4.55
C GLU A 46 16.73 17.90 -4.69
N GLU A 47 17.24 19.10 -4.41
CA GLU A 47 18.67 19.39 -4.51
C GLU A 47 19.50 18.58 -3.48
N GLU A 48 19.03 18.47 -2.23
CA GLU A 48 19.71 17.68 -1.19
C GLU A 48 19.76 16.19 -1.57
N ILE A 49 18.71 15.67 -2.21
CA ILE A 49 18.68 14.29 -2.72
C ILE A 49 19.67 14.12 -3.88
N PHE A 50 19.76 15.09 -4.78
CA PHE A 50 20.71 15.02 -5.90
C PHE A 50 22.15 15.08 -5.44
N ASP A 51 22.46 15.93 -4.45
CA ASP A 51 23.80 16.03 -3.88
C ASP A 51 24.18 14.71 -3.21
N ALA A 52 23.28 14.11 -2.41
CA ALA A 52 23.52 12.79 -1.82
C ALA A 52 23.74 11.68 -2.87
N LEU A 53 22.93 11.67 -3.93
CA LEU A 53 23.09 10.70 -5.03
C LEU A 53 24.38 10.92 -5.83
N HIS A 54 24.85 12.16 -5.92
CA HIS A 54 26.13 12.47 -6.52
C HIS A 54 27.29 11.98 -5.64
N ASP A 55 27.22 12.25 -4.34
CA ASP A 55 28.28 11.88 -3.40
C ASP A 55 28.40 10.36 -3.25
N ASP A 56 27.27 9.64 -3.18
CA ASP A 56 27.27 8.19 -3.00
C ASP A 56 27.51 7.42 -4.30
N LEU A 57 26.93 7.88 -5.43
CA LEU A 57 26.85 7.12 -6.68
C LEU A 57 27.44 7.83 -7.91
N GLY A 58 27.84 9.10 -7.79
CA GLY A 58 28.34 9.91 -8.90
C GLY A 58 27.28 10.32 -9.92
N LYS A 59 25.98 10.16 -9.62
CA LYS A 59 24.90 10.44 -10.58
C LYS A 59 24.85 11.93 -10.93
N HIS A 60 24.58 12.23 -12.21
CA HIS A 60 24.28 13.59 -12.65
C HIS A 60 22.84 13.97 -12.26
N ARG A 61 22.57 15.26 -11.97
CA ARG A 61 21.22 15.73 -11.54
C ARG A 61 20.08 15.26 -12.45
N THR A 62 20.28 15.29 -13.77
CA THR A 62 19.28 14.81 -14.75
C THR A 62 19.00 13.31 -14.62
N GLU A 63 20.02 12.50 -14.36
CA GLU A 63 19.87 11.05 -14.15
C GLU A 63 19.17 10.79 -12.81
N SER A 64 19.61 11.46 -11.74
CA SER A 64 18.97 11.41 -10.42
C SER A 64 17.48 11.76 -10.49
N PHE A 65 17.11 12.80 -11.24
CA PHE A 65 15.72 13.14 -11.46
C PHE A 65 14.98 12.08 -12.27
N ARG A 66 15.54 11.66 -13.41
CA ARG A 66 14.87 10.72 -14.32
C ARG A 66 14.61 9.37 -13.65
N ASP A 67 15.57 8.85 -12.89
CA ASP A 67 15.55 7.47 -12.44
C ASP A 67 15.03 7.33 -10.99
N GLU A 68 15.25 8.32 -10.14
CA GLU A 68 14.84 8.28 -8.72
C GLU A 68 13.63 9.20 -8.46
N VAL A 69 13.82 10.52 -8.52
CA VAL A 69 12.82 11.49 -8.02
C VAL A 69 11.56 11.52 -8.90
N GLY A 70 11.73 11.66 -10.21
CA GLY A 70 10.63 11.76 -11.17
C GLY A 70 9.79 10.50 -11.27
N VAL A 71 10.42 9.32 -11.19
CA VAL A 71 9.73 8.02 -11.16
C VAL A 71 8.88 7.89 -9.89
N LEU A 72 9.42 8.26 -8.72
CA LEU A 72 8.69 8.24 -7.47
C LEU A 72 7.50 9.21 -7.49
N VAL A 73 7.70 10.46 -7.95
CA VAL A 73 6.60 11.43 -8.08
C VAL A 73 5.49 10.90 -8.99
N LYS A 74 5.85 10.29 -10.12
CA LYS A 74 4.88 9.68 -11.05
C LYS A 74 4.12 8.52 -10.39
N SER A 75 4.83 7.63 -9.69
CA SER A 75 4.23 6.49 -8.98
C SER A 75 3.27 6.94 -7.88
N ILE A 76 3.64 7.97 -7.10
CA ILE A 76 2.79 8.51 -6.05
C ILE A 76 1.55 9.19 -6.64
N LYS A 77 1.69 9.95 -7.73
CA LYS A 77 0.53 10.56 -8.43
C LYS A 77 -0.42 9.49 -8.97
N HIS A 78 0.11 8.43 -9.58
CA HIS A 78 -0.70 7.31 -10.06
C HIS A 78 -1.44 6.60 -8.90
N THR A 79 -0.74 6.40 -7.79
CA THR A 79 -1.32 5.84 -6.56
C THR A 79 -2.45 6.71 -6.04
N LEU A 80 -2.25 8.03 -5.96
CA LEU A 80 -3.27 8.98 -5.50
C LEU A 80 -4.54 8.95 -6.36
N GLN A 81 -4.40 8.78 -7.68
CA GLN A 81 -5.53 8.70 -8.61
C GLN A 81 -6.35 7.41 -8.43
N ASN A 82 -5.72 6.31 -8.02
CA ASN A 82 -6.35 5.00 -7.93
C ASN A 82 -6.60 4.52 -6.50
N LEU A 83 -6.16 5.28 -5.49
CA LEU A 83 -6.13 4.86 -4.08
C LEU A 83 -7.49 4.36 -3.58
N GLU A 84 -8.58 5.06 -3.90
CA GLU A 84 -9.92 4.68 -3.46
C GLU A 84 -10.39 3.40 -4.14
N LYS A 85 -10.15 3.29 -5.46
CA LYS A 85 -10.48 2.09 -6.24
C LYS A 85 -9.75 0.86 -5.71
N TRP A 86 -8.45 0.98 -5.43
CA TRP A 86 -7.64 -0.13 -4.93
C TRP A 86 -7.95 -0.52 -3.49
N ALA A 87 -8.45 0.41 -2.67
CA ALA A 87 -8.83 0.14 -1.30
C ALA A 87 -10.28 -0.35 -1.16
N ALA A 88 -11.10 -0.24 -2.20
CA ALA A 88 -12.48 -0.69 -2.19
C ALA A 88 -12.56 -2.22 -2.03
N PRO A 89 -13.55 -2.74 -1.28
CA PRO A 89 -13.77 -4.17 -1.19
C PRO A 89 -14.19 -4.73 -2.55
N GLU A 90 -13.53 -5.79 -3.00
CA GLU A 90 -13.92 -6.52 -4.19
C GLU A 90 -14.82 -7.70 -3.79
N LYS A 91 -15.94 -7.88 -4.52
CA LYS A 91 -16.79 -9.06 -4.30
C LYS A 91 -16.04 -10.29 -4.80
N ALA A 92 -15.81 -11.24 -3.91
CA ALA A 92 -15.32 -12.55 -4.33
C ALA A 92 -16.36 -13.18 -5.27
N SER A 93 -15.89 -13.76 -6.38
CA SER A 93 -16.74 -14.63 -7.19
C SER A 93 -17.22 -15.78 -6.30
N PRO A 94 -18.52 -16.13 -6.33
CA PRO A 94 -18.97 -17.33 -5.63
C PRO A 94 -18.13 -18.50 -6.11
N CYS A 95 -17.47 -19.18 -5.17
CA CYS A 95 -16.89 -20.49 -5.45
C CYS A 95 -17.98 -21.34 -6.13
N GLN A 96 -17.65 -21.96 -7.27
CA GLN A 96 -18.55 -22.85 -8.00
C GLN A 96 -18.84 -24.16 -7.21
N SER A 97 -18.84 -24.15 -5.88
CA SER A 97 -19.29 -25.26 -5.04
C SER A 97 -20.77 -25.14 -4.61
N SER A 98 -21.49 -24.11 -5.08
CA SER A 98 -22.97 -24.03 -4.97
C SER A 98 -23.70 -25.13 -5.77
N TRP A 99 -23.00 -25.82 -6.68
CA TRP A 99 -23.58 -26.95 -7.43
C TRP A 99 -23.96 -28.15 -6.55
N LEU A 100 -23.44 -28.27 -5.31
CA LEU A 100 -23.79 -29.38 -4.43
C LEU A 100 -25.12 -29.20 -3.68
N THR A 101 -25.66 -27.98 -3.54
CA THR A 101 -27.00 -27.79 -2.96
C THR A 101 -28.12 -28.18 -3.93
N ASN A 102 -27.89 -28.13 -5.25
CA ASN A 102 -28.89 -28.54 -6.25
C ASN A 102 -28.78 -30.02 -6.67
N VAL A 103 -27.64 -30.68 -6.49
CA VAL A 103 -27.50 -32.12 -6.82
C VAL A 103 -28.02 -33.03 -5.69
N ILE A 104 -27.92 -32.62 -4.42
CA ILE A 104 -28.47 -33.41 -3.30
C ILE A 104 -30.02 -33.35 -3.27
N GLY A 105 -30.62 -32.27 -3.77
CA GLY A 105 -32.09 -32.16 -3.89
C GLY A 105 -32.73 -33.10 -4.92
N LEU A 106 -31.99 -33.51 -5.96
CA LEU A 106 -32.50 -34.39 -7.03
C LEU A 106 -32.28 -35.89 -6.74
N LEU A 107 -31.48 -36.24 -5.73
CA LEU A 107 -31.27 -37.64 -5.32
C LEU A 107 -32.24 -38.13 -4.25
N HIS A 108 -32.97 -37.22 -3.57
CA HIS A 108 -33.97 -37.61 -2.58
C HIS A 108 -35.35 -37.92 -3.19
N ASP A 109 -35.58 -37.57 -4.46
CA ASP A 109 -36.81 -37.89 -5.20
C ASP A 109 -36.77 -39.23 -5.97
N PHE A 110 -35.62 -39.92 -6.00
CA PHE A 110 -35.46 -41.19 -6.72
C PHE A 110 -35.48 -42.46 -5.83
N LEU A 111 -35.73 -42.33 -4.53
CA LEU A 111 -35.76 -43.47 -3.58
C LEU A 111 -37.11 -43.73 -2.92
N PHE A 112 -38.22 -43.14 -3.40
CA PHE A 112 -39.56 -43.35 -2.85
C PHE A 112 -40.63 -43.79 -3.88
N LEU A 113 -40.23 -44.57 -4.89
CA LEU A 113 -41.15 -45.28 -5.79
C LEU A 113 -40.69 -46.74 -6.02
N SER A 114 -40.62 -47.52 -4.95
CA SER A 114 -40.58 -48.99 -4.99
C SER A 114 -40.89 -49.60 -3.61
N VAL A 115 -42.08 -49.34 -3.07
CA VAL A 115 -42.89 -50.25 -2.22
C VAL A 115 -44.35 -49.86 -2.40
#